data_AF-G0HZ29-F1
#
_entry.id   AF-G0HZ29-F1
#
_cell.length_a   1.000
_cell.length_b   1.000
_cell.length_c   1.000
_cell.angle_alpha   90.00
_cell.angle_beta   90.00
_cell.angle_gamma   90.00
#
_symmetry.space_group_name_H-M   'P 1'
#
loop_
_entity.id
_entity.type
_entity.pdbx_description
1 polymer ?
#
loop_
_entity_poly.entity_id
_entity_poly.type
_entity_poly.pdbx_seq_one_letter_code
_entity_poly.pdbx_strand_id
1 'polypeptide(L)'
;MTLRTDGRGVSLPSLDSTFSDDEVTMVLTRCGLLVDRAETLARLYAHHRDWTVVEEKWIEERFDERSTRGSSKGIYRALSSRFKTAGSELPSIVQLPSVLDRCETVRDKAQVLYFYLLEDDPLVRYTVHRYVDRLQESGVDGLGFEQETIERLLSEFHYEDGSEFDYAESTTRRWGEGLRSVLRDIGVLDTQQTLQGQIPNLGSTPLLVASGYSWEIHGDDWLSQPTGWLYLFQPDQYWDALAERVSDDPNWEASGIHGELRLQPVDDTYGWAEPWEGEV
;
A
#
# COMPACT_ATOMS: atom_id res chain seq x y z
N MET A 1 8.09 16.71 23.07
CA MET A 1 8.05 17.26 21.69
C MET A 1 6.68 16.87 21.16
N THR A 2 5.90 17.78 20.61
CA THR A 2 4.49 17.50 20.22
C THR A 2 4.36 17.67 18.72
N LEU A 3 3.76 16.70 18.04
CA LEU A 3 3.36 16.85 16.65
C LEU A 3 2.36 18.02 16.54
N ARG A 4 2.62 18.95 15.63
CA ARG A 4 1.72 20.08 15.39
C ARG A 4 0.72 19.66 14.33
N THR A 5 -0.47 19.24 14.74
CA THR A 5 -1.63 19.31 13.86
C THR A 5 -2.07 20.77 13.82
N ASP A 6 -2.18 21.36 12.64
CA ASP A 6 -2.50 22.79 12.42
C ASP A 6 -3.96 23.14 12.79
N GLY A 7 -4.66 22.26 13.52
CA GLY A 7 -6.05 22.43 13.90
C GLY A 7 -7.03 22.34 12.73
N ARG A 8 -6.54 22.15 11.50
CA ARG A 8 -7.34 21.59 10.41
C ARG A 8 -7.26 20.08 10.60
N GLY A 9 -8.40 19.41 10.64
CA GLY A 9 -8.39 17.94 10.61
C GLY A 9 -7.53 17.50 9.42
N VAL A 10 -6.65 16.52 9.63
CA VAL A 10 -5.82 15.98 8.56
C VAL A 10 -6.73 15.17 7.64
N SER A 11 -7.39 15.89 6.73
CA SER A 11 -8.19 15.33 5.67
C SER A 11 -7.31 15.22 4.45
N LEU A 12 -7.26 14.03 3.87
CA LEU A 12 -6.55 13.85 2.63
C LEU A 12 -7.34 14.57 1.50
N PRO A 13 -6.66 15.17 0.51
CA PRO A 13 -7.34 15.82 -0.60
C PRO A 13 -8.07 14.78 -1.44
N SER A 14 -9.35 15.05 -1.73
CA SER A 14 -10.21 14.14 -2.51
C SER A 14 -9.51 13.65 -3.78
N LEU A 15 -9.61 12.33 -4.02
CA LEU A 15 -9.19 11.68 -5.26
C LEU A 15 -10.34 11.49 -6.27
N ASP A 16 -11.49 12.11 -6.02
CA ASP A 16 -12.60 12.10 -6.98
C ASP A 16 -12.23 12.88 -8.25
N SER A 17 -12.67 12.40 -9.42
CA SER A 17 -12.37 12.99 -10.73
C SER A 17 -10.87 13.15 -11.03
N THR A 18 -10.00 12.34 -10.42
CA THR A 18 -8.54 12.43 -10.60
C THR A 18 -7.98 11.39 -11.56
N PHE A 19 -8.73 10.34 -11.86
CA PHE A 19 -8.27 9.20 -12.66
C PHE A 19 -9.11 9.02 -13.91
N SER A 20 -8.45 8.68 -15.02
CA SER A 20 -9.10 8.35 -16.28
C SER A 20 -9.66 6.91 -16.28
N ASP A 21 -10.60 6.61 -17.18
CA ASP A 21 -11.19 5.27 -17.28
C ASP A 21 -10.16 4.20 -17.65
N ASP A 22 -9.18 4.53 -18.51
CA ASP A 22 -8.12 3.62 -18.94
C ASP A 22 -7.16 3.21 -17.81
N GLU A 23 -7.08 4.00 -16.73
CA GLU A 23 -6.24 3.71 -15.55
C GLU A 23 -6.95 2.80 -14.54
N VAL A 24 -8.27 2.81 -14.50
CA VAL A 24 -9.06 2.03 -13.54
C VAL A 24 -9.15 0.58 -14.00
N THR A 25 -8.73 -0.35 -13.12
CA THR A 25 -8.79 -1.77 -13.42
C THR A 25 -9.63 -2.54 -12.39
N MET A 26 -10.15 -3.70 -12.82
CA MET A 26 -10.82 -4.64 -11.92
C MET A 26 -9.92 -5.84 -11.58
N VAL A 27 -8.60 -5.66 -11.56
CA VAL A 27 -7.62 -6.73 -11.31
C VAL A 27 -7.84 -7.40 -9.96
N LEU A 28 -8.25 -6.62 -8.95
CA LEU A 28 -8.49 -7.10 -7.59
C LEU A 28 -9.58 -8.18 -7.49
N THR A 29 -10.48 -8.27 -8.48
CA THR A 29 -11.47 -9.36 -8.58
C THR A 29 -10.83 -10.75 -8.73
N ARG A 30 -9.54 -10.81 -9.08
CA ARG A 30 -8.80 -12.05 -9.37
C ARG A 30 -7.46 -12.15 -8.67
N CYS A 31 -6.84 -11.03 -8.32
CA CYS A 31 -5.48 -10.99 -7.78
C CYS A 31 -5.38 -10.03 -6.58
N GLY A 32 -5.33 -10.60 -5.36
CA GLY A 32 -5.00 -9.85 -4.13
C GLY A 32 -3.50 -9.54 -4.03
N LEU A 33 -2.95 -9.46 -2.82
CA LEU A 33 -1.51 -9.18 -2.63
C LEU A 33 -0.62 -10.35 -3.07
N LEU A 34 -1.05 -11.59 -2.81
CA LEU A 34 -0.30 -12.82 -3.11
C LEU A 34 1.16 -12.73 -2.63
N VAL A 35 1.35 -12.43 -1.34
CA VAL A 35 2.65 -12.06 -0.72
C VAL A 35 3.83 -12.92 -1.20
N ASP A 36 3.75 -14.24 -1.06
CA ASP A 36 4.84 -15.16 -1.45
C ASP A 36 5.17 -15.11 -2.95
N ARG A 37 4.16 -14.88 -3.79
CA ARG A 37 4.31 -14.80 -5.25
C ARG A 37 4.86 -13.44 -5.67
N ALA A 38 4.43 -12.37 -5.00
CA ALA A 38 4.96 -11.03 -5.19
C ALA A 38 6.43 -10.96 -4.79
N GLU A 39 6.81 -11.57 -3.65
CA GLU A 39 8.19 -11.68 -3.21
C GLU A 39 9.05 -12.48 -4.19
N THR A 40 8.59 -13.65 -4.63
CA THR A 40 9.27 -14.45 -5.65
C THR A 40 9.49 -13.66 -6.93
N LEU A 41 8.47 -12.91 -7.40
CA LEU A 41 8.59 -12.09 -8.60
C LEU A 41 9.60 -10.94 -8.43
N ALA A 42 9.63 -10.31 -7.26
CA ALA A 42 10.61 -9.28 -6.94
C ALA A 42 12.05 -9.85 -6.94
N ARG A 43 12.26 -11.05 -6.38
CA ARG A 43 13.56 -11.76 -6.43
C ARG A 43 13.97 -12.12 -7.86
N LEU A 44 13.04 -12.65 -8.67
CA LEU A 44 13.30 -12.94 -10.08
C LEU A 44 13.77 -11.70 -10.84
N TYR A 45 13.06 -10.58 -10.68
CA TYR A 45 13.49 -9.34 -11.31
C TYR A 45 14.80 -8.84 -10.71
N ALA A 46 14.99 -8.98 -9.41
CA ALA A 46 16.23 -8.54 -8.79
C ALA A 46 17.45 -9.31 -9.31
N HIS A 47 17.29 -10.61 -9.58
CA HIS A 47 18.34 -11.43 -10.18
C HIS A 47 18.59 -11.11 -11.65
N HIS A 48 17.53 -11.01 -12.46
CA HIS A 48 17.66 -10.94 -13.92
C HIS A 48 17.72 -9.51 -14.49
N ARG A 49 17.16 -8.53 -13.78
CA ARG A 49 17.03 -7.12 -14.20
C ARG A 49 16.37 -6.93 -15.58
N ASP A 50 15.61 -7.91 -16.05
CA ASP A 50 14.95 -7.90 -17.36
C ASP A 50 13.56 -8.56 -17.26
N TRP A 51 12.51 -7.76 -17.48
CA TRP A 51 11.13 -8.22 -17.42
C TRP A 51 10.78 -9.27 -18.48
N THR A 52 11.48 -9.29 -19.61
CA THR A 52 11.30 -10.31 -20.65
C THR A 52 11.75 -11.66 -20.14
N VAL A 53 12.96 -11.72 -19.55
CA VAL A 53 13.52 -12.94 -18.96
C VAL A 53 12.71 -13.40 -17.77
N VAL A 54 12.24 -12.47 -16.93
CA VAL A 54 11.38 -12.77 -15.79
C VAL A 54 10.03 -13.35 -16.23
N GLU A 55 9.38 -12.80 -17.27
CA GLU A 55 8.13 -13.35 -17.80
C GLU A 55 8.31 -14.78 -18.29
N GLU A 56 9.39 -15.04 -19.03
CA GLU A 56 9.72 -16.36 -19.55
C GLU A 56 9.89 -17.37 -18.41
N LYS A 57 10.77 -17.06 -17.45
CA LYS A 57 11.02 -17.92 -16.28
C LYS A 57 9.78 -18.14 -15.43
N TRP A 58 9.02 -17.08 -15.15
CA TRP A 58 7.76 -17.17 -14.40
C TRP A 58 6.82 -18.23 -14.97
N ILE A 59 6.63 -18.18 -16.30
CA ILE A 59 5.67 -19.02 -16.99
C ILE A 59 6.20 -20.44 -17.19
N GLU A 60 7.49 -20.60 -17.51
CA GLU A 60 8.10 -21.89 -17.83
C GLU A 60 8.34 -22.73 -16.58
N GLU A 61 8.90 -22.12 -15.53
CA GLU A 61 9.22 -22.77 -14.27
C GLU A 61 7.99 -22.83 -13.34
N ARG A 62 6.89 -22.15 -13.71
CA ARG A 62 5.61 -22.13 -12.97
C ARG A 62 5.76 -21.69 -11.52
N PHE A 63 6.45 -20.57 -11.31
CA PHE A 63 6.68 -19.97 -9.99
C PHE A 63 5.39 -19.62 -9.23
N ASP A 64 4.25 -19.59 -9.90
CA ASP A 64 2.93 -19.36 -9.29
C ASP A 64 2.10 -20.63 -9.08
N GLU A 65 2.66 -21.79 -9.40
CA GLU A 65 2.05 -23.13 -9.24
C GLU A 65 0.71 -23.30 -9.95
N ARG A 66 0.40 -22.46 -10.94
CA ARG A 66 -0.87 -22.57 -11.67
C ARG A 66 -0.84 -23.70 -12.69
N SER A 67 -2.00 -24.33 -12.85
CA SER A 67 -2.19 -25.45 -13.78
C SER A 67 -2.20 -25.04 -15.25
N THR A 68 -2.43 -23.75 -15.56
CA THR A 68 -2.51 -23.26 -16.94
C THR A 68 -1.61 -22.05 -17.18
N ARG A 69 -1.00 -22.00 -18.37
CA ARG A 69 -0.19 -20.86 -18.84
C ARG A 69 -0.97 -19.55 -18.84
N GLY A 70 -2.26 -19.59 -19.17
CA GLY A 70 -3.13 -18.42 -19.17
C GLY A 70 -3.35 -17.83 -17.78
N SER A 71 -3.62 -18.68 -16.78
CA SER A 71 -3.73 -18.23 -15.39
C SER A 71 -2.42 -17.66 -14.87
N SER A 72 -1.29 -18.30 -15.22
CA SER A 72 0.02 -17.85 -14.78
C SER A 72 0.41 -16.49 -15.35
N LYS A 73 0.12 -16.28 -16.64
CA LYS A 73 0.27 -14.98 -17.28
C LYS A 73 -0.61 -13.90 -16.66
N GLY A 74 -1.81 -14.25 -16.19
CA GLY A 74 -2.71 -13.33 -15.50
C GLY A 74 -2.13 -12.79 -14.20
N ILE A 75 -1.60 -13.68 -13.35
CA ILE A 75 -0.96 -13.29 -12.09
C ILE A 75 0.32 -12.51 -12.35
N TYR A 76 1.16 -12.98 -13.27
CA TYR A 76 2.38 -12.25 -13.66
C TYR A 76 2.08 -10.81 -14.07
N ARG A 77 1.08 -10.60 -14.95
CA ARG A 77 0.71 -9.25 -15.40
C ARG A 77 0.25 -8.37 -14.24
N ALA A 78 -0.61 -8.89 -13.37
CA ALA A 78 -1.10 -8.15 -12.22
C ALA A 78 0.03 -7.76 -11.26
N LEU A 79 0.91 -8.70 -10.90
CA LEU A 79 2.00 -8.43 -9.95
C LEU A 79 3.12 -7.59 -10.57
N SER A 80 3.50 -7.85 -11.83
CA SER A 80 4.55 -7.08 -12.50
C SER A 80 4.12 -5.65 -12.81
N SER A 81 2.82 -5.39 -13.03
CA SER A 81 2.30 -4.02 -13.16
C SER A 81 2.63 -3.21 -11.92
N ARG A 82 2.27 -3.72 -10.74
CA ARG A 82 2.56 -3.07 -9.44
C ARG A 82 3.99 -2.63 -9.25
N PHE A 83 4.93 -3.46 -9.68
CA PHE A 83 6.34 -3.14 -9.55
C PHE A 83 6.91 -2.28 -10.68
N LYS A 84 6.22 -2.19 -11.82
CA LYS A 84 6.59 -1.32 -12.95
C LYS A 84 6.04 0.10 -12.79
N THR A 85 4.90 0.24 -12.13
CA THR A 85 4.19 1.52 -11.91
C THR A 85 4.75 2.27 -10.70
N ALA A 86 5.33 1.56 -9.72
CA ALA A 86 5.88 2.19 -8.53
C ALA A 86 6.97 3.22 -8.85
N GLY A 87 6.73 4.46 -8.39
CA GLY A 87 7.67 5.58 -8.49
C GLY A 87 8.74 5.59 -7.39
N SER A 88 9.38 6.74 -7.20
CA SER A 88 10.41 6.92 -6.16
C SER A 88 9.86 6.94 -4.74
N GLU A 89 8.53 7.07 -4.61
CA GLU A 89 7.80 7.02 -3.34
C GLU A 89 7.87 5.66 -2.66
N LEU A 90 8.39 4.63 -3.33
CA LEU A 90 8.55 3.29 -2.79
C LEU A 90 9.96 2.75 -3.00
N PRO A 91 10.39 1.77 -2.20
CA PRO A 91 11.64 1.08 -2.46
C PRO A 91 11.66 0.56 -3.89
N SER A 92 12.79 0.72 -4.57
CA SER A 92 12.91 0.18 -5.93
C SER A 92 12.73 -1.34 -5.91
N ILE A 93 12.20 -1.93 -6.99
CA ILE A 93 12.02 -3.39 -7.09
C ILE A 93 13.34 -4.16 -6.86
N VAL A 94 14.48 -3.51 -7.12
CA VAL A 94 15.80 -4.10 -6.90
C VAL A 94 16.16 -4.21 -5.41
N GLN A 95 15.63 -3.32 -4.57
CA GLN A 95 15.78 -3.31 -3.11
C GLN A 95 14.65 -4.06 -2.39
N LEU A 96 13.49 -4.19 -3.02
CA LEU A 96 12.28 -4.76 -2.41
C LEU A 96 12.52 -6.13 -1.76
N PRO A 97 13.27 -7.10 -2.34
CA PRO A 97 13.54 -8.35 -1.64
C PRO A 97 14.27 -8.16 -0.30
N SER A 98 15.26 -7.26 -0.24
CA SER A 98 15.98 -6.94 1.00
C SER A 98 15.07 -6.27 2.03
N VAL A 99 14.12 -5.44 1.58
CA VAL A 99 13.07 -4.88 2.45
C VAL A 99 12.18 -5.99 3.01
N LEU A 100 11.72 -6.91 2.16
CA LEU A 100 10.88 -8.04 2.58
C LEU A 100 11.63 -9.01 3.50
N ASP A 101 12.94 -9.21 3.31
CA ASP A 101 13.79 -10.03 4.18
C ASP A 101 13.94 -9.45 5.60
N ARG A 102 13.80 -8.12 5.75
CA ARG A 102 13.77 -7.43 7.05
C ARG A 102 12.39 -7.48 7.73
N CYS A 103 11.35 -8.03 7.09
CA CYS A 103 10.02 -8.14 7.69
C CYS A 103 9.96 -9.34 8.66
N GLU A 104 9.43 -9.14 9.87
CA GLU A 104 9.36 -10.19 10.88
C GLU A 104 8.19 -11.16 10.63
N THR A 105 7.13 -10.68 9.99
CA THR A 105 5.91 -11.45 9.74
C THR A 105 5.45 -11.36 8.29
N VAL A 106 4.62 -12.32 7.86
CA VAL A 106 3.94 -12.26 6.55
C VAL A 106 3.04 -11.01 6.45
N ARG A 107 2.47 -10.56 7.58
CA ARG A 107 1.69 -9.32 7.64
C ARG A 107 2.54 -8.10 7.35
N ASP A 108 3.76 -8.04 7.88
CA ASP A 108 4.68 -6.94 7.58
C ASP A 108 4.99 -6.89 6.07
N LYS A 109 5.27 -8.05 5.46
CA LYS A 109 5.46 -8.15 4.01
C LYS A 109 4.22 -7.69 3.24
N ALA A 110 3.03 -8.08 3.69
CA ALA A 110 1.76 -7.63 3.10
C ALA A 110 1.58 -6.12 3.20
N GLN A 111 1.89 -5.52 4.34
CA GLN A 111 1.81 -4.06 4.56
C GLN A 111 2.77 -3.29 3.64
N VAL A 112 3.97 -3.82 3.39
CA VAL A 112 4.90 -3.24 2.39
C VAL A 112 4.34 -3.38 0.98
N LEU A 113 3.94 -4.59 0.57
CA LEU A 113 3.41 -4.86 -0.78
C LEU A 113 2.09 -4.13 -1.08
N TYR A 114 1.33 -3.80 -0.04
CA TYR A 114 0.09 -3.06 -0.14
C TYR A 114 0.30 -1.66 -0.75
N PHE A 115 1.42 -0.99 -0.46
CA PHE A 115 1.71 0.29 -1.10
C PHE A 115 1.90 0.17 -2.62
N TYR A 116 2.54 -0.90 -3.10
CA TYR A 116 2.66 -1.15 -4.54
C TYR A 116 1.31 -1.43 -5.20
N LEU A 117 0.34 -1.97 -4.45
CA LEU A 117 -1.04 -2.06 -4.94
C LEU A 117 -1.71 -0.68 -4.99
N LEU A 118 -1.50 0.18 -3.99
CA LEU A 118 -2.06 1.53 -3.96
C LEU A 118 -1.56 2.40 -5.11
N GLU A 119 -0.29 2.29 -5.49
CA GLU A 119 0.26 3.04 -6.62
C GLU A 119 -0.16 2.49 -7.98
N ASP A 120 -0.53 1.21 -8.07
CA ASP A 120 -0.90 0.56 -9.34
C ASP A 120 -2.40 0.54 -9.62
N ASP A 121 -3.23 0.59 -8.58
CA ASP A 121 -4.69 0.47 -8.70
C ASP A 121 -5.38 1.72 -8.15
N PRO A 122 -5.72 2.68 -9.03
CA PRO A 122 -6.38 3.93 -8.64
C PRO A 122 -7.69 3.74 -7.89
N LEU A 123 -8.46 2.70 -8.22
CA LEU A 123 -9.74 2.43 -7.56
C LEU A 123 -9.54 1.93 -6.13
N VAL A 124 -8.51 1.11 -5.90
CA VAL A 124 -8.10 0.72 -4.55
C VAL A 124 -7.63 1.94 -3.78
N ARG A 125 -6.77 2.78 -4.38
CA ARG A 125 -6.27 4.01 -3.75
C ARG A 125 -7.40 4.93 -3.35
N TYR A 126 -8.33 5.23 -4.26
CA TYR A 126 -9.53 6.02 -3.97
C TYR A 126 -10.34 5.42 -2.81
N THR A 127 -10.64 4.12 -2.88
CA THR A 127 -11.49 3.49 -1.86
C THR A 127 -10.84 3.53 -0.48
N VAL A 128 -9.54 3.24 -0.40
CA VAL A 128 -8.76 3.31 0.84
C VAL A 128 -8.74 4.72 1.38
N HIS A 129 -8.51 5.71 0.52
CA HIS A 129 -8.54 7.12 0.87
C HIS A 129 -9.87 7.51 1.54
N ARG A 130 -11.00 7.07 0.97
CA ARG A 130 -12.33 7.30 1.57
C ARG A 130 -12.49 6.60 2.92
N TYR A 131 -11.93 5.40 3.11
CA TYR A 131 -11.94 4.74 4.42
C TYR A 131 -11.04 5.44 5.44
N VAL A 132 -9.93 6.04 5.01
CA VAL A 132 -9.10 6.87 5.88
C VAL A 132 -9.87 8.09 6.36
N ASP A 133 -10.56 8.81 5.48
CA ASP A 133 -11.38 9.96 5.88
C ASP A 133 -12.44 9.54 6.91
N ARG A 134 -13.13 8.41 6.66
CA ARG A 134 -14.11 7.86 7.59
C ARG A 134 -13.49 7.47 8.94
N LEU A 135 -12.27 6.95 8.94
CA LEU A 135 -11.52 6.64 10.17
C LEU A 135 -11.18 7.90 10.96
N GLN A 136 -10.79 8.99 10.29
CA GLN A 136 -10.52 10.27 10.95
C GLN A 136 -11.79 10.89 11.53
N GLU A 137 -12.94 10.77 10.83
CA GLU A 137 -14.21 11.34 11.26
C GLU A 137 -14.88 10.55 12.39
N SER A 138 -14.86 9.21 12.30
CA SER A 138 -15.68 8.33 13.15
C SER A 138 -14.86 7.32 13.94
N GLY A 139 -13.53 7.40 13.92
CA GLY A 139 -12.66 6.39 14.52
C GLY A 139 -12.86 5.02 13.88
N VAL A 140 -12.60 3.97 14.66
CA VAL A 140 -12.69 2.57 14.18
C VAL A 140 -14.09 2.21 13.68
N ASP A 141 -15.14 2.87 14.18
CA ASP A 141 -16.52 2.69 13.71
C ASP A 141 -16.69 3.08 12.21
N GLY A 142 -15.81 3.95 11.70
CA GLY A 142 -15.75 4.31 10.29
C GLY A 142 -15.29 3.18 9.35
N LEU A 143 -14.61 2.15 9.88
CA LEU A 143 -14.01 1.05 9.14
C LEU A 143 -14.99 -0.13 8.92
N GLY A 144 -16.19 0.14 8.44
CA GLY A 144 -17.16 -0.89 8.08
C GLY A 144 -17.00 -1.35 6.62
N PHE A 145 -16.57 -2.58 6.40
CA PHE A 145 -16.31 -3.15 5.07
C PHE A 145 -17.46 -4.00 4.54
N GLU A 146 -18.70 -3.71 4.94
CA GLU A 146 -19.89 -4.35 4.38
C GLU A 146 -20.05 -4.06 2.88
N GLN A 147 -20.73 -4.95 2.17
CA GLN A 147 -20.86 -4.84 0.71
C GLN A 147 -21.57 -3.56 0.29
N GLU A 148 -22.63 -3.21 0.99
CA GLU A 148 -23.38 -1.97 0.78
C GLU A 148 -22.50 -0.72 1.01
N THR A 149 -21.59 -0.77 1.98
CA THR A 149 -20.68 0.37 2.23
C THR A 149 -19.66 0.52 1.11
N ILE A 150 -19.09 -0.58 0.62
CA ILE A 150 -18.18 -0.54 -0.54
C ILE A 150 -18.92 -0.06 -1.80
N GLU A 151 -20.12 -0.57 -2.08
CA GLU A 151 -20.93 -0.16 -3.23
C GLU A 151 -21.27 1.33 -3.17
N ARG A 152 -21.63 1.85 -2.00
CA ARG A 152 -21.86 3.29 -1.81
C ARG A 152 -20.61 4.11 -2.12
N LEU A 153 -19.45 3.73 -1.58
CA LEU A 153 -18.20 4.44 -1.86
C LEU A 153 -17.86 4.43 -3.36
N LEU A 154 -18.04 3.31 -4.04
CA LEU A 154 -17.79 3.19 -5.47
C LEU A 154 -18.81 3.97 -6.32
N SER A 155 -20.06 4.09 -5.86
CA SER A 155 -21.07 4.93 -6.55
C SER A 155 -20.79 6.44 -6.46
N GLU A 156 -19.91 6.86 -5.55
CA GLU A 156 -19.47 8.24 -5.40
C GLU A 156 -18.19 8.54 -6.21
N PHE A 157 -17.64 7.53 -6.90
CA PHE A 157 -16.45 7.67 -7.73
C PHE A 157 -16.81 8.21 -9.12
N HIS A 158 -16.17 9.31 -9.50
CA HIS A 158 -16.21 9.85 -10.85
C HIS A 158 -14.84 9.78 -11.50
N TYR A 159 -14.83 9.48 -12.79
CA TYR A 159 -13.64 9.60 -13.63
C TYR A 159 -13.31 11.08 -13.90
N GLU A 160 -12.11 11.34 -14.42
CA GLU A 160 -11.64 12.69 -14.78
C GLU A 160 -12.59 13.42 -15.74
N ASP A 161 -13.25 12.68 -16.65
CA ASP A 161 -14.22 13.24 -17.60
C ASP A 161 -15.61 13.49 -17.00
N GLY A 162 -15.78 13.19 -15.70
CA GLY A 162 -17.03 13.32 -14.95
C GLY A 162 -18.02 12.17 -15.15
N SER A 163 -17.66 11.14 -15.92
CA SER A 163 -18.48 9.92 -16.00
C SER A 163 -18.45 9.14 -14.68
N GLU A 164 -19.49 8.36 -14.44
CA GLU A 164 -19.69 7.60 -13.20
C GLU A 164 -19.12 6.18 -13.33
N PHE A 165 -18.79 5.57 -12.20
CA PHE A 165 -18.45 4.16 -12.11
C PHE A 165 -19.60 3.24 -12.59
N ASP A 166 -19.43 2.58 -13.75
CA ASP A 166 -20.47 1.74 -14.38
C ASP A 166 -20.04 0.28 -14.58
N TYR A 167 -19.55 -0.36 -13.51
CA TYR A 167 -19.33 -1.81 -13.52
C TYR A 167 -20.54 -2.59 -13.03
N ALA A 168 -20.80 -3.73 -13.66
CA ALA A 168 -21.88 -4.64 -13.25
C ALA A 168 -21.76 -5.05 -11.78
N GLU A 169 -22.89 -5.10 -11.07
CA GLU A 169 -22.99 -5.42 -9.63
C GLU A 169 -22.20 -6.68 -9.23
N SER A 170 -22.23 -7.72 -10.07
CA SER A 170 -21.49 -8.97 -9.81
C SER A 170 -19.96 -8.80 -9.84
N THR A 171 -19.46 -7.86 -10.65
CA THR A 171 -18.04 -7.51 -10.73
C THR A 171 -17.64 -6.67 -9.53
N THR A 172 -18.47 -5.69 -9.17
CA THR A 172 -18.31 -4.84 -7.97
C THR A 172 -18.27 -5.67 -6.69
N ARG A 173 -19.14 -6.69 -6.58
CA ARG A 173 -19.13 -7.63 -5.45
C ARG A 173 -17.83 -8.40 -5.33
N ARG A 174 -17.35 -8.99 -6.42
CA ARG A 174 -16.06 -9.71 -6.43
C ARG A 174 -14.88 -8.79 -6.13
N TRP A 175 -14.95 -7.54 -6.57
CA TRP A 175 -13.93 -6.55 -6.26
C TRP A 175 -13.92 -6.24 -4.76
N GLY A 176 -15.09 -6.04 -4.15
CA GLY A 176 -15.22 -5.84 -2.70
C GLY A 176 -14.72 -7.05 -1.89
N GLU A 177 -14.93 -8.29 -2.37
CA GLU A 177 -14.33 -9.49 -1.80
C GLU A 177 -12.79 -9.46 -1.87
N GLY A 178 -12.24 -9.05 -3.01
CA GLY A 178 -10.80 -8.85 -3.20
C GLY A 178 -10.22 -7.79 -2.27
N LEU A 179 -10.89 -6.64 -2.11
CA LEU A 179 -10.51 -5.59 -1.16
C LEU A 179 -10.46 -6.13 0.26
N ARG A 180 -11.51 -6.84 0.71
CA ARG A 180 -11.51 -7.46 2.04
C ARG A 180 -10.38 -8.48 2.21
N SER A 181 -9.99 -9.19 1.16
CA SER A 181 -8.84 -10.09 1.22
C SER A 181 -7.56 -9.32 1.52
N VAL A 182 -7.31 -8.23 0.82
CA VAL A 182 -6.14 -7.36 1.05
C VAL A 182 -6.14 -6.79 2.46
N LEU A 183 -7.30 -6.30 2.93
CA LEU A 183 -7.44 -5.74 4.27
C LEU A 183 -7.20 -6.77 5.37
N ARG A 184 -7.46 -8.06 5.12
CA ARG A 184 -7.06 -9.14 6.04
C ARG A 184 -5.56 -9.38 6.03
N ASP A 185 -4.95 -9.40 4.84
CA ASP A 185 -3.51 -9.61 4.68
C ASP A 185 -2.72 -8.56 5.48
N ILE A 186 -3.16 -7.29 5.47
CA ILE A 186 -2.51 -6.19 6.21
C ILE A 186 -2.94 -6.06 7.68
N GLY A 187 -3.94 -6.84 8.13
CA GLY A 187 -4.39 -6.89 9.52
C GLY A 187 -5.52 -5.92 9.92
N VAL A 188 -6.12 -5.22 8.96
CA VAL A 188 -7.31 -4.37 9.21
C VAL A 188 -8.55 -5.21 9.50
N LEU A 189 -8.67 -6.37 8.86
CA LEU A 189 -9.73 -7.36 9.15
C LEU A 189 -9.11 -8.61 9.78
N ASP A 190 -9.65 -9.05 10.92
CA ASP A 190 -9.05 -10.15 11.69
C ASP A 190 -9.35 -11.54 11.11
N THR A 191 -10.58 -11.74 10.63
CA THR A 191 -11.05 -13.06 10.16
C THR A 191 -11.79 -12.98 8.83
N GLN A 192 -12.10 -14.13 8.24
CA GLN A 192 -12.89 -14.21 7.02
C GLN A 192 -14.32 -13.66 7.19
N GLN A 193 -14.89 -13.73 8.39
CA GLN A 193 -16.28 -13.33 8.65
C GLN A 193 -16.38 -11.90 9.19
N THR A 194 -15.28 -11.36 9.73
CA THR A 194 -15.25 -9.99 10.26
C THR A 194 -15.36 -8.99 9.11
N LEU A 195 -16.30 -8.05 9.23
CA LEU A 195 -16.47 -6.92 8.32
C LEU A 195 -16.20 -5.58 8.99
N GLN A 196 -16.13 -5.54 10.32
CA GLN A 196 -15.67 -4.37 11.07
C GLN A 196 -14.14 -4.37 11.14
N GLY A 197 -13.52 -3.28 10.70
CA GLY A 197 -12.08 -3.08 10.75
C GLY A 197 -11.54 -2.82 12.15
N GLN A 198 -10.23 -2.94 12.26
CA GLN A 198 -9.44 -2.54 13.41
C GLN A 198 -8.18 -1.80 12.93
N ILE A 199 -7.50 -1.13 13.86
CA ILE A 199 -6.20 -0.52 13.59
C ILE A 199 -5.15 -1.63 13.49
N PRO A 200 -4.47 -1.80 12.35
CA PRO A 200 -3.45 -2.84 12.22
C PRO A 200 -2.20 -2.47 13.03
N ASN A 201 -1.57 -3.47 13.65
CA ASN A 201 -0.25 -3.28 14.25
C ASN A 201 0.83 -3.19 13.16
N LEU A 202 1.79 -2.28 13.35
CA LEU A 202 2.90 -2.08 12.42
C LEU A 202 4.22 -2.58 12.99
N GLY A 203 4.87 -3.51 12.28
CA GLY A 203 6.27 -3.85 12.52
C GLY A 203 7.20 -2.68 12.15
N SER A 204 8.49 -2.79 12.47
CA SER A 204 9.47 -1.73 12.18
C SER A 204 9.64 -1.48 10.69
N THR A 205 9.75 -2.54 9.88
CA THR A 205 9.98 -2.42 8.43
C THR A 205 8.80 -1.75 7.69
N PRO A 206 7.53 -2.15 7.87
CA PRO A 206 6.40 -1.43 7.29
C PRO A 206 6.29 0.01 7.76
N LEU A 207 6.62 0.29 9.03
CA LEU A 207 6.64 1.65 9.55
C LEU A 207 7.67 2.53 8.83
N LEU A 208 8.88 2.02 8.60
CA LEU A 208 9.90 2.75 7.83
C LEU A 208 9.46 2.99 6.38
N VAL A 209 8.87 1.97 5.74
CA VAL A 209 8.36 2.11 4.35
C VAL A 209 7.26 3.17 4.28
N ALA A 210 6.29 3.12 5.20
CA ALA A 210 5.19 4.08 5.27
C ALA A 210 5.65 5.50 5.58
N SER A 211 6.65 5.65 6.46
CA SER A 211 7.24 6.96 6.78
C SER A 211 8.02 7.52 5.59
N GLY A 212 8.80 6.67 4.91
CA GLY A 212 9.49 7.04 3.68
C GLY A 212 8.53 7.44 2.56
N TYR A 213 7.41 6.71 2.42
CA TYR A 213 6.38 7.03 1.43
C TYR A 213 5.78 8.42 1.67
N SER A 214 5.50 8.75 2.94
CA SER A 214 5.07 10.09 3.32
C SER A 214 6.13 11.16 3.06
N TRP A 215 7.39 10.88 3.37
CA TRP A 215 8.51 11.79 3.12
C TRP A 215 8.70 12.09 1.64
N GLU A 216 8.65 11.08 0.77
CA GLU A 216 8.81 11.28 -0.68
C GLU A 216 7.69 12.13 -1.28
N ILE A 217 6.46 12.05 -0.74
CA ILE A 217 5.33 12.83 -1.24
C ILE A 217 5.36 14.28 -0.73
N HIS A 218 5.70 14.48 0.55
CA HIS A 218 5.46 15.77 1.23
C HIS A 218 6.74 16.47 1.70
N GLY A 219 7.90 15.82 1.60
CA GLY A 219 9.18 16.31 2.11
C GLY A 219 9.09 16.69 3.59
N ASP A 220 9.64 17.86 3.93
CA ASP A 220 9.67 18.41 5.30
C ASP A 220 8.30 18.45 6.01
N ASP A 221 7.20 18.55 5.26
CA ASP A 221 5.85 18.70 5.81
C ASP A 221 5.15 17.37 6.10
N TRP A 222 5.78 16.23 5.83
CA TRP A 222 5.13 14.91 5.86
C TRP A 222 4.50 14.54 7.21
N LEU A 223 5.04 15.00 8.34
CA LEU A 223 4.47 14.71 9.66
C LEU A 223 3.12 15.39 9.90
N SER A 224 2.83 16.47 9.17
CA SER A 224 1.51 17.11 9.19
C SER A 224 0.48 16.35 8.35
N GLN A 225 0.95 15.57 7.37
CA GLN A 225 0.12 14.78 6.47
C GLN A 225 0.77 13.41 6.21
N PRO A 226 0.81 12.50 7.22
CA PRO A 226 1.56 11.26 7.10
C PRO A 226 0.77 10.23 6.27
N THR A 227 0.63 10.48 4.96
CA THR A 227 -0.16 9.66 4.02
C THR A 227 0.13 8.16 4.12
N GLY A 228 1.38 7.74 4.30
CA GLY A 228 1.71 6.33 4.46
C GLY A 228 1.16 5.73 5.76
N TRP A 229 1.23 6.45 6.88
CA TRP A 229 0.62 6.01 8.14
C TRP A 229 -0.90 5.98 8.03
N LEU A 230 -1.47 6.99 7.39
CA LEU A 230 -2.90 7.07 7.10
C LEU A 230 -3.38 5.89 6.25
N TYR A 231 -2.65 5.53 5.17
CA TYR A 231 -2.96 4.36 4.34
C TYR A 231 -2.81 3.04 5.07
N LEU A 232 -1.96 2.96 6.10
CA LEU A 232 -1.94 1.86 7.04
C LEU A 232 -2.93 2.02 8.21
N PHE A 233 -3.95 2.87 8.04
CA PHE A 233 -5.04 3.10 8.98
C PHE A 233 -4.58 3.51 10.38
N GLN A 234 -3.51 4.30 10.50
CA GLN A 234 -3.02 4.80 11.78
C GLN A 234 -3.64 6.18 12.08
N PRO A 235 -4.63 6.28 13.00
CA PRO A 235 -5.19 7.57 13.40
C PRO A 235 -4.19 8.42 14.19
N ASP A 236 -4.47 9.71 14.25
CA ASP A 236 -3.63 10.75 14.86
C ASP A 236 -3.15 10.44 16.28
N GLN A 237 -3.98 9.78 17.08
CA GLN A 237 -3.66 9.36 18.44
C GLN A 237 -2.44 8.43 18.56
N TYR A 238 -2.00 7.78 17.47
CA TYR A 238 -0.79 6.94 17.46
C TYR A 238 0.45 7.62 16.91
N TRP A 239 0.32 8.79 16.29
CA TRP A 239 1.41 9.41 15.52
C TRP A 239 2.61 9.77 16.39
N ASP A 240 2.42 10.26 17.61
CA ASP A 240 3.54 10.56 18.52
C ASP A 240 4.37 9.29 18.81
N ALA A 241 3.70 8.15 19.05
CA ALA A 241 4.37 6.88 19.30
C ALA A 241 5.03 6.29 18.04
N LEU A 242 4.43 6.48 16.88
CA LEU A 242 5.04 6.08 15.60
C LEU A 242 6.27 6.95 15.29
N ALA A 243 6.18 8.26 15.52
CA ALA A 243 7.28 9.20 15.34
C ALA A 243 8.47 8.86 16.26
N GLU A 244 8.21 8.51 17.53
CA GLU A 244 9.24 8.04 18.46
C GLU A 244 9.94 6.78 17.91
N ARG A 245 9.17 5.78 17.47
CA ARG A 245 9.73 4.55 16.87
C ARG A 245 10.55 4.80 15.62
N VAL A 246 10.15 5.76 14.78
CA VAL A 246 10.93 6.15 13.60
C VAL A 246 12.21 6.86 14.03
N SER A 247 12.15 7.76 15.02
CA SER A 247 13.32 8.49 15.52
C SER A 247 14.38 7.61 16.18
N ASP A 248 13.99 6.43 16.68
CA ASP A 248 14.89 5.44 17.24
C ASP A 248 15.63 4.61 16.18
N ASP A 249 15.19 4.63 14.91
CA ASP A 249 15.85 3.91 13.83
C ASP A 249 17.07 4.70 13.31
N PRO A 250 18.24 4.06 13.15
CA PRO A 250 19.47 4.76 12.77
C PRO A 250 19.44 5.36 11.35
N ASN A 251 18.46 5.00 10.51
CA ASN A 251 18.32 5.54 9.16
C ASN A 251 17.47 6.82 9.12
N TRP A 252 16.96 7.26 10.27
CA TRP A 252 16.19 8.49 10.44
C TRP A 252 16.83 9.37 11.49
N GLU A 253 16.76 10.69 11.27
CA GLU A 253 17.20 11.66 12.26
C GLU A 253 16.04 12.52 12.75
N ALA A 254 15.99 12.69 14.06
CA ALA A 254 15.09 13.61 14.72
C ALA A 254 15.78 14.93 15.02
N SER A 255 15.21 16.02 14.52
CA SER A 255 15.63 17.36 14.86
C SER A 255 14.46 18.18 15.42
N GLY A 256 14.78 19.11 16.31
CA GLY A 256 13.80 19.99 16.94
C GLY A 256 14.18 21.44 16.70
N ILE A 257 13.45 22.14 15.85
CA ILE A 257 13.59 23.59 15.65
C ILE A 257 12.37 24.25 16.29
N HIS A 258 12.57 25.13 17.26
CA HIS A 258 11.51 25.87 17.97
C HIS A 258 10.43 24.98 18.65
N GLY A 259 10.74 23.73 18.97
CA GLY A 259 9.84 22.80 19.66
C GLY A 259 8.98 21.93 18.74
N GLU A 260 9.09 22.11 17.42
CA GLU A 260 8.46 21.26 16.41
C GLU A 260 9.38 20.08 16.07
N LEU A 261 8.84 18.86 16.13
CA LEU A 261 9.54 17.65 15.71
C LEU A 261 9.66 17.63 14.19
N ARG A 262 10.87 17.43 13.70
CA ARG A 262 11.16 17.08 12.30
C ARG A 262 11.83 15.72 12.27
N LEU A 263 11.37 14.88 11.36
CA LEU A 263 11.96 13.57 11.07
C LEU A 263 12.31 13.52 9.60
N GLN A 264 13.54 13.11 9.28
CA GLN A 264 13.99 12.95 7.91
C GLN A 264 14.94 11.75 7.78
N PRO A 265 15.04 11.11 6.60
CA PRO A 265 16.07 10.11 6.34
C PRO A 265 17.49 10.69 6.48
N VAL A 266 18.43 9.88 6.96
CA VAL A 266 19.84 10.28 7.11
C VAL A 266 20.55 10.41 5.75
N ASP A 267 20.24 9.50 4.82
CA ASP A 267 20.73 9.47 3.45
C ASP A 267 19.53 9.39 2.49
N ASP A 268 19.59 8.53 1.46
CA ASP A 268 18.43 8.21 0.62
C ASP A 268 17.33 7.52 1.45
N THR A 269 16.06 7.85 1.19
CA THR A 269 14.88 7.40 1.95
C THR A 269 14.82 5.88 2.17
N TYR A 270 15.24 5.12 1.16
CA TYR A 270 15.31 3.66 1.20
C TYR A 270 16.74 3.12 1.11
N GLY A 271 17.75 3.97 1.33
CA GLY A 271 19.18 3.60 1.28
C GLY A 271 19.59 2.55 2.31
N TRP A 272 18.76 2.34 3.33
CA TRP A 272 18.92 1.29 4.34
C TRP A 272 18.63 -0.13 3.83
N ALA A 273 18.09 -0.27 2.61
CA ALA A 273 17.91 -1.54 1.92
C ALA A 273 18.88 -1.63 0.73
N GLU A 274 19.85 -2.55 0.81
CA GLU A 274 20.77 -2.80 -0.29
C GLU A 274 20.05 -3.51 -1.46
N PRO A 275 20.42 -3.24 -2.72
CA PRO A 275 19.95 -4.02 -3.85
C PRO A 275 20.23 -5.51 -3.63
N TRP A 276 19.22 -6.35 -3.87
CA TRP A 276 19.34 -7.78 -3.62
C TRP A 276 20.19 -8.46 -4.71
N GLU A 277 21.12 -9.33 -4.28
CA GLU A 277 22.10 -10.06 -5.13
C GLU A 277 22.07 -11.59 -4.91
N GLY A 278 20.99 -12.15 -4.36
CA GLY A 278 20.89 -13.57 -4.07
C GLY A 278 20.57 -14.48 -5.28
N GLU A 279 20.48 -15.78 -4.99
CA GLU A 279 19.94 -16.80 -5.91
C GLU A 279 18.42 -16.96 -5.71
N VAL A 280 17.71 -17.24 -6.80
CA VAL A 280 16.23 -17.40 -6.84
C VAL A 280 15.84 -18.86 -6.76
#